data_AF-A0A1F6BPJ3-F1
#
_entry.id   AF-A0A1F6BPJ3-F1
#
_cell.length_a   1.000
_cell.length_b   1.000
_cell.length_c   1.000
_cell.angle_alpha   90.00
_cell.angle_beta   90.00
_cell.angle_gamma   90.00
#
_symmetry.space_group_name_H-M   'P 1'
#
loop_
_entity.id
_entity.type
_entity.pdbx_description
1 polymer ?
#
loop_
_entity_poly.entity_id
_entity_poly.type
_entity_poly.pdbx_seq_one_letter_code
_entity_poly.pdbx_strand_id
1 'polypeptide(L)'
;MSDELVREMVQNGVVIGHKKSKTHPKMKPFIAGNRNELEIMNPASAWNSLEAALEFLKDTVLKGGLVLFVATAPSSKKIIREAAQEFGYPFVDTRWLGGTLTNFTMLRTRVSYFEKLKERKEKGEFAKYSKKEQLNLDKETEKLSRRLSGLVLMKKLPDAVFVVDAEAHATAVKEANLLNIPVAAIVDTNDNPSLVSYPIFGNDHSRQSVEWIMGRVKDAMRQASVKAAEARAAKEESAAAGVKQE
;
A
#
# COMPACT_ATOMS: atom_id res chain seq x y z
N MET A 1 -11.92 9.46 -22.82
CA MET A 1 -12.11 9.97 -21.45
C MET A 1 -13.29 10.93 -21.48
N SER A 2 -14.28 10.77 -20.60
CA SER A 2 -15.44 11.66 -20.54
C SER A 2 -15.07 12.99 -19.87
N ASP A 3 -15.69 14.09 -20.30
CA ASP A 3 -15.48 15.42 -19.70
C ASP A 3 -15.84 15.45 -18.20
N GLU A 4 -16.81 14.64 -17.80
CA GLU A 4 -17.23 14.49 -16.40
C GLU A 4 -16.12 13.91 -15.52
N LEU A 5 -15.41 12.88 -16.00
CA LEU A 5 -14.30 12.27 -15.27
C LEU A 5 -13.14 13.26 -15.09
N VAL A 6 -12.84 14.08 -16.10
CA VAL A 6 -11.83 15.13 -15.98
C VAL A 6 -12.24 16.14 -14.91
N ARG A 7 -13.51 16.55 -14.91
CA ARG A 7 -14.03 17.47 -13.88
C ARG A 7 -13.91 16.85 -12.49
N GLU A 8 -14.24 15.57 -12.34
CA GLU A 8 -14.10 14.84 -11.08
C GLU A 8 -12.64 14.81 -10.59
N MET A 9 -11.69 14.50 -11.47
CA MET A 9 -10.25 14.48 -11.14
C MET A 9 -9.74 15.87 -10.74
N VAL A 10 -10.19 16.93 -11.42
CA VAL A 10 -9.84 18.32 -11.09
C VAL A 10 -10.44 18.74 -9.75
N GLN A 11 -11.72 18.42 -9.50
CA GLN A 11 -12.41 18.74 -8.24
C GLN A 11 -11.76 18.06 -7.03
N ASN A 12 -11.31 16.82 -7.17
CA ASN A 12 -10.60 16.09 -6.12
C ASN A 12 -9.10 16.45 -6.03
N GLY A 13 -8.61 17.34 -6.91
CA GLY A 13 -7.22 17.82 -6.90
C GLY A 13 -6.18 16.80 -7.38
N VAL A 14 -6.59 15.76 -8.10
CA VAL A 14 -5.71 14.65 -8.56
C VAL A 14 -4.63 15.15 -9.52
N VAL A 15 -4.96 16.15 -10.34
CA VAL A 15 -4.08 16.66 -11.40
C VAL A 15 -3.13 17.76 -10.94
N ILE A 16 -3.20 18.16 -9.67
CA ILE A 16 -2.38 19.26 -9.12
C ILE A 16 -1.07 18.67 -8.60
N GLY A 17 0.04 19.01 -9.24
CA GLY A 17 1.37 18.61 -8.80
C GLY A 17 2.09 19.65 -7.95
N HIS A 18 3.39 19.45 -7.80
CA HIS A 18 4.30 20.35 -7.10
C HIS A 18 4.73 21.55 -7.95
N LYS A 19 5.51 22.44 -7.33
CA LYS A 19 6.15 23.57 -8.02
C LYS A 19 7.13 23.08 -9.08
N LYS A 20 7.23 23.84 -10.19
CA LYS A 20 8.18 23.59 -11.29
C LYS A 20 9.63 23.34 -10.85
N SER A 21 10.07 23.99 -9.77
CA SER A 21 11.43 23.84 -9.22
C SER A 21 11.70 22.47 -8.61
N LYS A 22 10.66 21.72 -8.24
CA LYS A 22 10.75 20.36 -7.68
C LYS A 22 10.52 19.27 -8.72
N THR A 23 10.18 19.63 -9.96
CA THR A 23 9.79 18.67 -10.98
C THR A 23 10.94 17.78 -11.41
N HIS A 24 10.72 16.47 -11.36
CA HIS A 24 11.68 15.49 -11.83
C HIS A 24 11.71 15.48 -13.37
N PRO A 25 12.88 15.45 -14.03
CA PRO A 25 12.98 15.55 -15.49
C PRO A 25 12.19 14.48 -16.25
N LYS A 26 12.09 13.26 -15.70
CA LYS A 26 11.34 12.15 -16.29
C LYS A 26 9.82 12.28 -16.17
N MET A 27 9.33 13.21 -15.34
CA MET A 27 7.89 13.49 -15.23
C MET A 27 7.38 14.47 -16.29
N LYS A 28 8.28 15.22 -16.95
CA LYS A 28 7.92 16.21 -17.98
C LYS A 28 6.94 15.71 -19.05
N PRO A 29 7.05 14.48 -19.59
CA PRO A 29 6.11 13.98 -20.60
C PRO A 29 4.68 13.80 -20.10
N PHE A 30 4.48 13.68 -18.78
CA PHE A 30 3.17 13.45 -18.14
C PHE A 30 2.54 14.73 -17.61
N ILE A 31 3.21 15.87 -17.76
CA ILE A 31 2.78 17.20 -17.32
C ILE A 31 2.16 17.94 -18.50
N ALA A 32 0.94 18.46 -18.32
CA ALA A 32 0.21 19.20 -19.34
C ALA A 32 0.61 20.68 -19.42
N GLY A 33 0.99 21.28 -18.30
CA GLY A 33 1.39 22.69 -18.25
C GLY A 33 1.55 23.19 -16.82
N ASN A 34 1.74 24.50 -16.65
CA ASN A 34 1.94 25.13 -15.35
C ASN A 34 0.86 26.21 -15.11
N ARG A 35 0.30 26.26 -13.90
CA ARG A 35 -0.65 27.29 -13.46
C ARG A 35 -0.28 27.74 -12.06
N ASN A 36 -0.08 29.05 -11.87
CA ASN A 36 0.27 29.64 -10.57
C ASN A 36 1.47 28.93 -9.91
N GLU A 37 2.53 28.67 -10.68
CA GLU A 37 3.75 27.93 -10.31
C GLU A 37 3.59 26.42 -10.09
N LEU A 38 2.36 25.90 -9.99
CA LEU A 38 2.09 24.48 -9.84
C LEU A 38 2.02 23.79 -11.20
N GLU A 39 2.71 22.67 -11.32
CA GLU A 39 2.60 21.82 -12.50
C GLU A 39 1.25 21.10 -12.49
N ILE A 40 0.57 21.12 -13.63
CA ILE A 40 -0.67 20.41 -13.88
C ILE A 40 -0.35 19.13 -14.63
N MET A 41 -0.72 18.02 -14.05
CA MET A 41 -0.57 16.71 -14.64
C MET A 41 -1.60 16.48 -15.75
N ASN A 42 -1.23 15.73 -16.79
CA ASN A 42 -2.15 15.36 -17.85
C ASN A 42 -3.23 14.40 -17.32
N PRO A 43 -4.52 14.77 -17.33
CA PRO A 43 -5.60 13.92 -16.81
C PRO A 43 -5.71 12.58 -17.55
N ALA A 44 -5.45 12.57 -18.87
CA ALA A 44 -5.50 11.33 -19.65
C ALA A 44 -4.38 10.36 -19.24
N SER A 45 -3.16 10.88 -19.04
CA SER A 45 -2.03 10.07 -18.55
C SER A 45 -2.31 9.53 -17.15
N ALA A 46 -2.82 10.38 -16.25
CA ALA A 46 -3.22 9.97 -14.90
C ALA A 46 -4.28 8.86 -14.92
N TRP A 47 -5.34 9.02 -15.72
CA TRP A 47 -6.39 8.01 -15.85
C TRP A 47 -5.88 6.67 -16.42
N ASN A 48 -5.15 6.70 -17.54
CA ASN A 48 -4.64 5.48 -18.18
C ASN A 48 -3.67 4.73 -17.25
N SER A 49 -2.84 5.49 -16.52
CA SER A 49 -1.89 4.93 -15.55
C SER A 49 -2.60 4.29 -14.34
N LEU A 50 -3.71 4.91 -13.90
CA LEU A 50 -4.58 4.34 -12.87
C LEU A 50 -5.23 3.06 -13.36
N GLU A 51 -5.83 3.02 -14.56
CA GLU A 51 -6.44 1.80 -15.10
C GLU A 51 -5.45 0.62 -15.15
N ALA A 52 -4.22 0.85 -15.63
CA ALA A 52 -3.19 -0.18 -15.66
C ALA A 52 -2.83 -0.70 -14.26
N ALA A 53 -2.72 0.18 -13.26
CA ALA A 53 -2.48 -0.22 -11.89
C ALA A 53 -3.68 -0.97 -11.27
N LEU A 54 -4.91 -0.57 -11.60
CA LEU A 54 -6.13 -1.25 -11.15
C LEU A 54 -6.21 -2.67 -11.70
N GLU A 55 -5.88 -2.88 -12.98
CA GLU A 55 -5.83 -4.20 -13.59
C GLU A 55 -4.80 -5.11 -12.91
N PHE A 56 -3.58 -4.60 -12.72
CA PHE A 56 -2.53 -5.31 -11.99
C PHE A 56 -2.93 -5.71 -10.56
N LEU A 57 -3.55 -4.79 -9.81
CA LEU A 57 -4.01 -5.08 -8.45
C LEU A 57 -5.16 -6.09 -8.43
N LYS A 58 -6.11 -5.99 -9.38
CA LYS A 58 -7.18 -6.99 -9.56
C LYS A 58 -6.60 -8.37 -9.80
N ASP A 59 -5.64 -8.49 -10.72
CA ASP A 59 -4.97 -9.75 -11.04
C ASP A 59 -4.23 -10.33 -9.85
N THR A 60 -3.58 -9.47 -9.05
CA THR A 60 -2.89 -9.89 -7.82
C THR A 60 -3.89 -10.47 -6.82
N VAL A 61 -5.03 -9.81 -6.62
CA VAL A 61 -6.11 -10.29 -5.73
C VAL A 61 -6.73 -11.60 -6.24
N LEU A 62 -7.00 -11.71 -7.55
CA LEU A 62 -7.56 -12.92 -8.17
C LEU A 62 -6.66 -14.15 -7.97
N LYS A 63 -5.34 -13.96 -8.03
CA LYS A 63 -4.34 -15.00 -7.75
C LYS A 63 -4.23 -15.36 -6.26
N GLY A 64 -4.92 -14.63 -5.38
CA GLY A 64 -4.76 -14.76 -3.93
C GLY A 64 -3.45 -14.19 -3.40
N GLY A 65 -2.88 -13.23 -4.13
CA GLY A 65 -1.65 -12.56 -3.76
C GLY A 65 -1.82 -11.63 -2.55
N LEU A 66 -0.72 -11.38 -1.87
CA LEU A 66 -0.62 -10.47 -0.73
C LEU A 66 -0.13 -9.10 -1.21
N VAL A 67 -0.92 -8.05 -0.95
CA VAL A 67 -0.53 -6.67 -1.26
C VAL A 67 -0.05 -5.99 0.02
N LEU A 68 1.15 -5.40 0.02
CA LEU A 68 1.64 -4.57 1.12
C LEU A 68 1.38 -3.10 0.82
N PHE A 69 0.61 -2.42 1.67
CA PHE A 69 0.38 -0.98 1.52
C PHE A 69 1.37 -0.15 2.34
N VAL A 70 1.91 0.92 1.76
CA VAL A 70 2.92 1.78 2.41
C VAL A 70 2.56 3.24 2.22
N ALA A 71 2.35 3.96 3.32
CA ALA A 71 2.13 5.40 3.30
C ALA A 71 2.34 6.03 4.68
N THR A 72 3.29 6.95 4.83
CA THR A 72 3.54 7.59 6.14
C THR A 72 3.03 9.03 6.24
N ALA A 73 2.66 9.66 5.13
CA ALA A 73 2.21 11.04 5.14
C ALA A 73 0.87 11.18 5.88
N PRO A 74 0.63 12.29 6.62
CA PRO A 74 -0.62 12.51 7.33
C PRO A 74 -1.86 12.50 6.43
N SER A 75 -1.71 12.92 5.16
CA SER A 75 -2.77 12.91 4.14
C SER A 75 -3.25 11.48 3.81
N SER A 76 -2.35 10.51 3.80
CA SER A 76 -2.57 9.16 3.25
C SER A 76 -2.59 8.03 4.28
N LYS A 77 -1.89 8.20 5.41
CA LYS A 77 -1.70 7.20 6.47
C LYS A 77 -3.00 6.49 6.89
N LYS A 78 -4.04 7.26 7.21
CA LYS A 78 -5.33 6.71 7.69
C LYS A 78 -6.05 5.94 6.58
N ILE A 79 -6.05 6.47 5.36
CA ILE A 79 -6.71 5.90 4.18
C ILE A 79 -6.13 4.53 3.87
N ILE A 80 -4.80 4.45 3.83
CA ILE A 80 -4.07 3.22 3.55
C ILE A 80 -4.28 2.18 4.65
N ARG A 81 -4.23 2.58 5.93
CA ARG A 81 -4.50 1.68 7.05
C ARG A 81 -5.90 1.06 6.93
N GLU A 82 -6.92 1.88 6.70
CA GLU A 82 -8.31 1.42 6.59
C GLU A 82 -8.51 0.49 5.38
N ALA A 83 -7.92 0.82 4.24
CA ALA A 83 -7.95 -0.03 3.05
C ALA A 83 -7.30 -1.40 3.33
N ALA A 84 -6.10 -1.41 3.92
CA ALA A 84 -5.39 -2.64 4.22
C ALA A 84 -6.15 -3.52 5.24
N GLN A 85 -6.75 -2.91 6.28
CA GLN A 85 -7.56 -3.62 7.26
C GLN A 85 -8.82 -4.23 6.65
N GLU A 86 -9.49 -3.53 5.74
CA GLU A 86 -10.69 -4.03 5.04
C GLU A 86 -10.40 -5.31 4.25
N PHE A 87 -9.24 -5.39 3.60
CA PHE A 87 -8.84 -6.57 2.81
C PHE A 87 -8.00 -7.60 3.59
N GLY A 88 -7.70 -7.35 4.87
CA GLY A 88 -6.83 -8.23 5.66
C GLY A 88 -5.38 -8.26 5.18
N TYR A 89 -4.91 -7.15 4.60
CA TYR A 89 -3.57 -7.00 4.05
C TYR A 89 -2.61 -6.27 4.99
N PRO A 90 -1.30 -6.53 4.90
CA PRO A 90 -0.30 -5.84 5.71
C PRO A 90 -0.14 -4.38 5.26
N PHE A 91 0.24 -3.52 6.20
CA PHE A 91 0.50 -2.12 5.93
C PHE A 91 1.64 -1.54 6.76
N VAL A 92 2.24 -0.46 6.25
CA VAL A 92 3.23 0.36 6.95
C VAL A 92 2.79 1.81 6.89
N ASP A 93 2.53 2.39 8.06
CA ASP A 93 1.89 3.70 8.13
C ASP A 93 2.59 4.71 9.06
N THR A 94 3.65 4.29 9.74
CA THR A 94 4.46 5.13 10.62
C THR A 94 5.80 5.45 9.98
N ARG A 95 6.64 4.43 9.80
CA ARG A 95 7.97 4.58 9.22
C ARG A 95 8.39 3.27 8.59
N TRP A 96 8.95 3.36 7.38
CA TRP A 96 9.63 2.23 6.76
C TRP A 96 10.91 1.87 7.53
N LEU A 97 11.03 0.60 7.90
CA LEU A 97 12.26 0.07 8.49
C LEU A 97 13.09 -0.50 7.34
N GLY A 98 14.30 0.03 7.13
CA GLY A 98 15.19 -0.52 6.11
C GLY A 98 15.45 -2.00 6.37
N GLY A 99 15.33 -2.82 5.33
CA GLY A 99 15.40 -4.28 5.42
C GLY A 99 14.07 -4.96 5.71
N THR A 100 12.95 -4.24 5.67
CA THR A 100 11.62 -4.86 5.85
C THR A 100 11.36 -5.96 4.82
N LEU A 101 11.79 -5.79 3.57
CA LEU A 101 11.64 -6.84 2.55
C LEU A 101 12.93 -7.63 2.39
N THR A 102 14.08 -6.97 2.27
CA THR A 102 15.36 -7.65 1.96
C THR A 102 15.92 -8.45 3.14
N ASN A 103 15.56 -8.10 4.38
CA ASN A 103 15.92 -8.85 5.59
C ASN A 103 14.66 -9.38 6.31
N PHE A 104 13.75 -9.95 5.53
CA PHE A 104 12.45 -10.42 6.01
C PHE A 104 12.54 -11.45 7.15
N THR A 105 13.54 -12.34 7.15
CA THR A 105 13.74 -13.34 8.22
C THR A 105 13.97 -12.68 9.59
N MET A 106 14.78 -11.61 9.64
CA MET A 106 15.02 -10.87 10.89
C MET A 106 13.81 -10.05 11.28
N LEU A 107 13.13 -9.43 10.32
CA LEU A 107 11.86 -8.74 10.57
C LEU A 107 10.84 -9.71 11.18
N ARG A 108 10.69 -10.91 10.63
CA ARG A 108 9.74 -11.92 11.11
C ARG A 108 10.05 -12.32 12.55
N THR A 109 11.33 -12.53 12.88
CA THR A 109 11.75 -12.79 14.26
C THR A 109 11.32 -11.66 15.21
N ARG A 110 11.46 -10.41 14.79
CA ARG A 110 11.03 -9.24 15.57
C ARG A 110 9.51 -9.14 15.71
N VAL A 111 8.76 -9.46 14.66
CA VAL A 111 7.29 -9.51 14.69
C VAL A 111 6.82 -10.61 15.64
N SER A 112 7.39 -11.80 15.58
CA SER A 112 7.05 -12.89 16.49
C SER A 112 7.41 -12.59 17.95
N TYR A 113 8.49 -11.85 18.19
CA TYR A 113 8.79 -11.35 19.54
C TYR A 113 7.74 -10.34 20.03
N PHE A 114 7.27 -9.45 19.16
CA PHE A 114 6.17 -8.53 19.47
C PHE A 114 4.86 -9.28 19.78
N GLU A 115 4.50 -10.29 19.00
CA GLU A 115 3.32 -11.15 19.26
C GLU A 115 3.42 -11.81 20.64
N LYS A 116 4.58 -12.39 20.98
CA LYS A 116 4.83 -12.97 22.31
C LYS A 116 4.69 -11.94 23.44
N LEU A 117 5.22 -10.73 23.27
CA LEU A 117 5.07 -9.67 24.28
C LEU A 117 3.60 -9.30 24.49
N LYS A 118 2.82 -9.23 23.41
CA LYS A 118 1.37 -8.95 23.48
C LYS A 118 0.63 -10.06 24.22
N GLU A 119 0.91 -11.32 23.90
CA GLU A 119 0.31 -12.49 24.55
C GLU A 119 0.64 -12.55 26.05
N ARG A 120 1.90 -12.31 26.43
CA ARG A 120 2.34 -12.28 27.84
C ARG A 120 1.68 -11.14 28.63
N LYS A 121 1.46 -10.00 27.99
CA LYS A 121 0.73 -8.87 28.56
C LYS A 121 -0.74 -9.22 28.79
N GLU A 122 -1.40 -9.83 27.82
CA GLU A 122 -2.80 -10.29 27.92
C GLU A 122 -2.99 -11.36 29.00
N LYS A 123 -2.01 -12.27 29.15
CA LYS A 123 -1.99 -13.29 30.22
C LYS A 123 -1.67 -12.74 31.62
N GLY A 124 -1.38 -11.44 31.75
CA GLY A 124 -1.05 -10.81 33.03
C GLY A 124 0.32 -11.22 33.59
N GLU A 125 1.21 -11.83 32.80
CA GLU A 125 2.53 -12.26 33.25
C GLU A 125 3.41 -11.10 33.72
N PHE A 126 3.12 -9.89 33.26
CA PHE A 126 3.86 -8.69 33.63
C PHE A 126 3.76 -8.39 35.13
N ALA A 127 2.68 -8.83 35.80
CA ALA A 127 2.47 -8.64 37.23
C ALA A 127 3.56 -9.29 38.11
N LYS A 128 4.32 -10.26 37.57
CA LYS A 128 5.43 -10.93 38.29
C LYS A 128 6.70 -10.08 38.39
N TYR A 129 6.81 -9.03 37.58
CA TYR A 129 7.98 -8.16 37.53
C TYR A 129 7.83 -6.93 38.42
N SER A 130 8.93 -6.25 38.71
CA SER A 130 8.90 -4.97 39.44
C SER A 130 8.17 -3.88 38.64
N LYS A 131 7.62 -2.86 39.30
CA LYS A 131 6.94 -1.73 38.63
C LYS A 131 7.82 -1.04 37.58
N LYS A 132 9.14 -0.99 37.80
CA LYS A 132 10.11 -0.40 36.85
C LYS A 132 10.25 -1.27 35.60
N GLU A 133 10.32 -2.59 35.76
CA GLU A 133 10.41 -3.54 34.65
C GLU A 133 9.10 -3.61 33.86
N GLN A 134 7.95 -3.60 34.54
CA GLN A 134 6.64 -3.49 33.90
C GLN A 134 6.57 -2.26 33.00
N LEU A 135 6.96 -1.10 33.51
CA LEU A 135 7.00 0.14 32.74
C LEU A 135 7.92 0.05 31.52
N ASN A 136 9.07 -0.61 31.65
CA ASN A 136 9.99 -0.80 30.53
C ASN A 136 9.40 -1.73 29.46
N LEU A 137 8.79 -2.85 29.86
CA LEU A 137 8.11 -3.77 28.96
C LEU A 137 6.93 -3.12 28.25
N ASP A 138 6.17 -2.27 28.95
CA ASP A 138 5.07 -1.52 28.34
C ASP A 138 5.57 -0.52 27.30
N LYS A 139 6.63 0.25 27.61
CA LYS A 139 7.27 1.17 26.65
C LYS A 139 7.82 0.43 25.43
N GLU A 140 8.43 -0.73 25.64
CA GLU A 140 8.94 -1.56 24.55
C GLU A 140 7.79 -2.08 23.67
N THR A 141 6.74 -2.62 24.29
CA THR A 141 5.54 -3.13 23.59
C THR A 141 4.86 -2.03 22.80
N GLU A 142 4.72 -0.83 23.35
CA GLU A 142 4.14 0.31 22.66
C GLU A 142 5.00 0.76 21.47
N LYS A 143 6.32 0.82 21.66
CA LYS A 143 7.27 1.17 20.58
C LYS A 143 7.22 0.17 19.44
N LEU A 144 7.14 -1.13 19.75
CA LEU A 144 7.00 -2.20 18.75
C LEU A 144 5.63 -2.16 18.08
N SER A 145 4.55 -1.97 18.84
CA SER A 145 3.19 -1.87 18.32
C SER A 145 3.06 -0.76 17.26
N ARG A 146 3.61 0.42 17.53
CA ARG A 146 3.60 1.55 16.58
C ARG A 146 4.30 1.23 15.25
N ARG A 147 5.29 0.33 15.24
CA ARG A 147 6.13 0.04 14.06
C ARG A 147 5.75 -1.24 13.33
N LEU A 148 5.30 -2.27 14.06
CA LEU A 148 5.15 -3.63 13.55
C LEU A 148 3.71 -4.11 13.50
N SER A 149 2.75 -3.40 14.09
CA SER A 149 1.34 -3.83 14.13
C SER A 149 0.76 -4.13 12.75
N GLY A 150 1.03 -3.28 11.76
CA GLY A 150 0.57 -3.49 10.38
C GLY A 150 1.29 -4.61 9.62
N LEU A 151 2.41 -5.12 10.15
CA LEU A 151 3.20 -6.20 9.52
C LEU A 151 2.92 -7.59 10.13
N VAL A 152 2.08 -7.68 11.16
CA VAL A 152 1.74 -8.94 11.82
C VAL A 152 1.14 -9.96 10.84
N LEU A 153 0.27 -9.47 9.94
CA LEU A 153 -0.39 -10.28 8.90
C LEU A 153 0.58 -10.79 7.82
N MET A 154 1.78 -10.22 7.73
CA MET A 154 2.80 -10.60 6.74
C MET A 154 3.55 -11.85 7.19
N LYS A 155 3.03 -13.03 6.83
CA LYS A 155 3.67 -14.34 7.08
C LYS A 155 4.68 -14.74 6.00
N LYS A 156 4.47 -14.27 4.77
CA LYS A 156 5.35 -14.42 3.61
C LYS A 156 5.66 -13.04 3.04
N LEU A 157 6.64 -12.97 2.14
CA LEU A 157 6.87 -11.75 1.34
C LEU A 157 5.60 -11.39 0.54
N PRO A 158 5.33 -10.09 0.35
CA PRO A 158 4.19 -9.66 -0.46
C PRO A 158 4.43 -9.96 -1.94
N ASP A 159 3.34 -10.23 -2.65
CA ASP A 159 3.33 -10.47 -4.10
C ASP A 159 3.29 -9.12 -4.86
N ALA A 160 2.81 -8.05 -4.22
CA ALA A 160 2.83 -6.68 -4.74
C ALA A 160 2.99 -5.66 -3.61
N VAL A 161 3.55 -4.49 -3.92
CA VAL A 161 3.59 -3.34 -2.99
C VAL A 161 2.83 -2.18 -3.58
N PHE A 162 1.94 -1.57 -2.77
CA PHE A 162 1.25 -0.32 -3.10
C PHE A 162 1.83 0.82 -2.24
N VAL A 163 2.31 1.88 -2.87
CA VAL A 163 2.98 3.00 -2.19
C VAL A 163 2.27 4.32 -2.48
N VAL A 164 2.09 5.17 -1.48
CA VAL A 164 1.70 6.58 -1.69
C VAL A 164 2.92 7.44 -1.43
N ASP A 165 3.32 8.26 -2.42
CA ASP A 165 4.57 9.03 -2.45
C ASP A 165 5.81 8.13 -2.62
N ALA A 166 6.31 8.02 -3.86
CA ALA A 166 7.41 7.14 -4.19
C ALA A 166 8.77 7.67 -3.69
N GLU A 167 8.97 8.98 -3.69
CA GLU A 167 10.19 9.65 -3.23
C GLU A 167 10.34 9.52 -1.70
N ALA A 168 9.29 9.78 -0.93
CA ALA A 168 9.29 9.59 0.52
C ALA A 168 9.51 8.11 0.92
N HIS A 169 9.20 7.19 0.02
CA HIS A 169 9.32 5.75 0.21
C HIS A 169 10.34 5.09 -0.72
N ALA A 170 11.34 5.84 -1.18
CA ALA A 170 12.36 5.35 -2.11
C ALA A 170 13.08 4.09 -1.62
N THR A 171 13.31 3.94 -0.30
CA THR A 171 13.90 2.72 0.27
C THR A 171 12.99 1.51 0.12
N ALA A 172 11.68 1.66 0.32
CA ALA A 172 10.72 0.58 0.14
C ALA A 172 10.65 0.15 -1.33
N VAL A 173 10.60 1.11 -2.25
CA VAL A 173 10.60 0.88 -3.70
C VAL A 173 11.88 0.16 -4.14
N LYS A 174 13.05 0.61 -3.66
CA LYS A 174 14.34 -0.03 -3.96
C LYS A 174 14.42 -1.47 -3.45
N GLU A 175 13.97 -1.72 -2.23
CA GLU A 175 13.94 -3.07 -1.66
C GLU A 175 13.00 -4.00 -2.45
N ALA A 176 11.81 -3.52 -2.83
CA ALA A 176 10.86 -4.28 -3.63
C ALA A 176 11.45 -4.63 -5.01
N ASN A 177 12.06 -3.64 -5.68
CA ASN A 177 12.70 -3.82 -6.97
C ASN A 177 13.87 -4.83 -6.91
N LEU A 178 14.67 -4.80 -5.83
CA LEU A 178 15.78 -5.76 -5.66
C LEU A 178 15.28 -7.21 -5.57
N LEU A 179 14.08 -7.40 -5.01
CA LEU A 179 13.44 -8.71 -4.89
C LEU A 179 12.51 -9.05 -6.06
N ASN A 180 12.48 -8.20 -7.11
CA ASN A 180 11.56 -8.31 -8.24
C ASN A 180 10.07 -8.33 -7.84
N ILE A 181 9.72 -7.68 -6.74
CA ILE A 181 8.33 -7.50 -6.32
C ILE A 181 7.76 -6.29 -7.06
N PRO A 182 6.70 -6.44 -7.87
CA PRO A 182 6.11 -5.34 -8.61
C PRO A 182 5.55 -4.26 -7.68
N VAL A 183 5.81 -3.00 -8.02
CA VAL A 183 5.38 -1.83 -7.25
C VAL A 183 4.34 -1.04 -8.02
N ALA A 184 3.18 -0.83 -7.42
CA ALA A 184 2.23 0.20 -7.82
C ALA A 184 2.39 1.40 -6.89
N ALA A 185 2.50 2.62 -7.42
CA ALA A 185 2.67 3.80 -6.57
C ALA A 185 1.97 5.02 -7.11
N ILE A 186 1.47 5.88 -6.23
CA ILE A 186 1.07 7.25 -6.59
C ILE A 186 2.35 8.05 -6.80
N VAL A 187 2.49 8.62 -8.00
CA VAL A 187 3.68 9.34 -8.48
C VAL A 187 3.26 10.78 -8.81
N ASP A 188 3.75 11.72 -8.02
CA ASP A 188 3.63 13.16 -8.27
C ASP A 188 4.81 13.61 -9.17
N THR A 189 4.75 14.86 -9.61
CA THR A 189 5.70 15.55 -10.48
C THR A 189 7.16 15.57 -10.00
N ASN A 190 7.44 15.39 -8.70
CA ASN A 190 8.79 15.31 -8.13
C ASN A 190 9.35 13.88 -8.09
N ASP A 191 8.55 12.86 -8.36
CA ASP A 191 8.96 11.46 -8.29
C ASP A 191 9.66 10.99 -9.58
N ASN A 192 10.42 9.90 -9.48
CA ASN A 192 10.98 9.21 -10.64
C ASN A 192 10.09 8.03 -11.06
N PRO A 193 9.32 8.14 -12.16
CA PRO A 193 8.37 7.10 -12.57
C PRO A 193 9.05 5.81 -13.04
N SER A 194 10.34 5.85 -13.44
CA SER A 194 11.05 4.65 -13.90
C SER A 194 11.35 3.63 -12.80
N LEU A 195 11.20 4.00 -11.53
CA LEU A 195 11.45 3.10 -10.40
C LEU A 195 10.20 2.29 -10.00
N VAL A 196 9.04 2.59 -10.60
CA VAL A 196 7.75 2.00 -10.25
C VAL A 196 7.25 1.19 -11.44
N SER A 197 6.81 -0.05 -11.19
CA SER A 197 6.30 -0.94 -12.23
C SER A 197 4.98 -0.45 -12.81
N TYR A 198 4.09 0.01 -11.93
CA TYR A 198 2.77 0.54 -12.26
C TYR A 198 2.61 1.94 -11.64
N PRO A 199 3.19 2.99 -12.24
CA PRO A 199 3.03 4.35 -11.75
C PRO A 199 1.58 4.79 -11.92
N ILE A 200 1.01 5.42 -10.89
CA ILE A 200 -0.30 6.08 -10.91
C ILE A 200 0.00 7.57 -10.83
N PHE A 201 -0.06 8.26 -11.96
CA PHE A 201 0.23 9.68 -11.95
C PHE A 201 -0.91 10.42 -11.22
N GLY A 202 -0.57 11.09 -10.13
CA GLY A 202 -1.53 11.89 -9.38
C GLY A 202 -0.91 12.61 -8.18
N ASN A 203 -1.72 13.44 -7.55
CA ASN A 203 -1.36 14.18 -6.35
C ASN A 203 -1.36 13.26 -5.11
N ASP A 204 -0.23 13.21 -4.41
CA ASP A 204 -0.02 12.44 -3.17
C ASP A 204 -0.17 13.26 -1.88
N HIS A 205 -0.13 14.59 -1.98
CA HIS A 205 -0.16 15.53 -0.85
C HIS A 205 -1.59 15.91 -0.43
N SER A 206 -2.54 15.90 -1.38
CA SER A 206 -3.95 16.16 -1.10
C SER A 206 -4.65 14.91 -0.58
N ARG A 207 -5.26 15.02 0.61
CA ARG A 207 -6.10 13.96 1.18
C ARG A 207 -7.22 13.55 0.22
N GLN A 208 -7.90 14.50 -0.41
CA GLN A 208 -9.01 14.23 -1.33
C GLN A 208 -8.55 13.47 -2.57
N SER A 209 -7.38 13.80 -3.11
CA SER A 209 -6.79 13.08 -4.25
C SER A 209 -6.50 11.63 -3.87
N VAL A 210 -5.82 11.41 -2.74
CA VAL A 210 -5.51 10.06 -2.27
C VAL A 210 -6.78 9.27 -1.95
N GLU A 211 -7.80 9.88 -1.34
CA GLU A 211 -9.10 9.25 -1.10
C GLU A 211 -9.78 8.84 -2.41
N TRP A 212 -9.73 9.70 -3.42
CA TRP A 212 -10.32 9.42 -4.73
C TRP A 212 -9.63 8.24 -5.43
N ILE A 213 -8.30 8.26 -5.50
CA ILE A 213 -7.50 7.18 -6.10
C ILE A 213 -7.73 5.87 -5.32
N MET A 214 -7.64 5.93 -3.99
CA MET A 214 -7.83 4.76 -3.15
C MET A 214 -9.26 4.23 -3.20
N GLY A 215 -10.27 5.07 -3.36
CA GLY A 215 -11.65 4.65 -3.59
C GLY A 215 -11.77 3.72 -4.80
N ARG A 216 -11.21 4.14 -5.94
CA ARG A 216 -11.18 3.31 -7.17
C ARG A 216 -10.37 2.03 -6.98
N VAL A 217 -9.23 2.09 -6.29
CA VAL A 217 -8.41 0.91 -5.96
C VAL A 217 -9.19 -0.07 -5.09
N LYS A 218 -9.84 0.40 -4.03
CA LYS A 218 -10.65 -0.43 -3.14
C LYS A 218 -11.81 -1.09 -3.89
N ASP A 219 -12.54 -0.34 -4.71
CA ASP A 219 -13.66 -0.90 -5.47
C ASP A 219 -13.20 -1.97 -6.47
N ALA A 220 -12.09 -1.72 -7.16
CA ALA A 220 -11.46 -2.69 -8.05
C ALA A 220 -11.04 -3.98 -7.31
N MET A 221 -10.35 -3.84 -6.18
CA MET A 221 -9.91 -4.97 -5.37
C MET A 221 -11.10 -5.73 -4.78
N ARG A 222 -12.16 -5.04 -4.35
CA ARG A 222 -13.39 -5.68 -3.83
C ARG A 222 -14.07 -6.53 -4.90
N GLN A 223 -14.23 -6.00 -6.11
CA GLN A 223 -14.80 -6.76 -7.23
C GLN A 223 -13.95 -8.00 -7.56
N ALA A 224 -12.61 -7.87 -7.53
CA ALA A 224 -11.71 -9.00 -7.73
C ALA A 224 -11.82 -10.04 -6.61
N SER A 225 -11.94 -9.62 -5.35
CA SER A 225 -12.10 -10.53 -4.20
C SER A 225 -13.38 -11.36 -4.30
N VAL A 226 -14.50 -10.76 -4.71
CA VAL A 226 -15.77 -11.47 -4.92
C VAL A 226 -15.61 -12.53 -6.01
N LYS A 227 -15.07 -12.15 -7.17
CA LYS A 227 -14.81 -13.08 -8.27
C LYS A 227 -13.83 -14.20 -7.88
N ALA A 228 -12.81 -13.88 -7.09
CA ALA A 228 -11.86 -14.87 -6.59
C ALA A 228 -12.53 -15.89 -5.66
N ALA A 229 -13.45 -15.45 -4.80
CA ALA A 229 -14.21 -16.32 -3.92
C ALA A 229 -15.15 -17.25 -4.71
N GLU A 230 -15.88 -16.71 -5.69
CA GLU A 230 -16.75 -17.51 -6.58
C GLU A 230 -15.95 -18.56 -7.36
N ALA A 231 -14.80 -18.18 -7.92
CA ALA A 231 -13.93 -19.10 -8.65
C ALA A 231 -13.33 -20.21 -7.76
N ARG A 232 -13.08 -19.92 -6.48
CA ARG A 232 -12.63 -20.92 -5.50
C ARG A 232 -13.76 -21.89 -5.14
N ALA A 233 -14.95 -21.37 -4.86
CA ALA A 233 -16.12 -22.20 -4.57
C ALA A 233 -16.45 -23.17 -5.72
N ALA A 234 -16.42 -22.69 -6.96
CA ALA A 234 -16.65 -23.53 -8.14
C ALA A 234 -15.58 -24.63 -8.32
N LYS A 235 -14.32 -24.34 -7.97
CA LYS A 235 -13.23 -25.34 -7.98
C LYS A 235 -13.40 -26.39 -6.88
N GLU A 236 -13.85 -25.99 -5.70
CA GLU A 236 -14.11 -26.92 -4.59
C GLU A 236 -15.31 -27.83 -4.88
N GLU A 237 -16.38 -27.30 -5.49
CA GLU A 237 -17.54 -28.11 -5.92
C GLU A 237 -17.19 -29.12 -7.01
N SER A 238 -16.39 -28.72 -8.01
CA SER A 238 -15.94 -29.65 -9.06
C SER A 238 -14.96 -30.71 -8.53
N ALA A 239 -14.09 -30.37 -7.58
CA ALA A 239 -13.22 -31.34 -6.91
C ALA A 239 -14.03 -32.33 -6.05
N ALA A 240 -15.06 -31.85 -5.34
CA ALA A 240 -15.92 -32.71 -4.52
C ALA A 240 -16.83 -33.63 -5.35
N ALA A 241 -17.20 -33.21 -6.58
CA ALA A 241 -17.95 -34.03 -7.52
C ALA A 241 -17.09 -35.15 -8.15
N GLY A 242 -15.80 -34.89 -8.41
CA GLY A 242 -14.86 -35.89 -8.94
C GLY A 242 -14.54 -37.03 -7.96
N VAL A 243 -14.51 -36.75 -6.65
CA VAL A 243 -14.23 -37.76 -5.60
C VAL A 243 -15.41 -38.71 -5.35
N LYS A 244 -16.61 -38.42 -5.84
CA LYS A 244 -17.79 -39.30 -5.72
C LYS A 244 -17.94 -40.31 -6.88
N GLN A 245 -17.06 -40.27 -7.87
CA GLN A 245 -17.12 -41.15 -9.05
C GLN A 245 -16.00 -42.20 -9.12
N GLU A 246 -15.13 -42.27 -8.10
CA GLU A 246 -14.22 -43.40 -7.84
C GLU A 246 -14.69 -44.20 -6.62
#